data_AF-A0A1M3LGK7-F1
#
_entry.id   AF-A0A1M3LGK7-F1
#
_cell.length_a   1.000
_cell.length_b   1.000
_cell.length_c   1.000
_cell.angle_alpha   90.00
_cell.angle_beta   90.00
_cell.angle_gamma   90.00
#
_symmetry.space_group_name_H-M   'P 1'
#
loop_
_entity.id
_entity.type
_entity.pdbx_description
1 polymer ?
#
loop_
_entity_poly.entity_id
_entity_poly.type
_entity_poly.pdbx_seq_one_letter_code
_entity_poly.pdbx_strand_id
1 'polypeptide(L)' 'MALKFQIVKGKSEKQPYFFRIVASNGQTLAVSENYVEKASAKKAVQSIIKSAGDAQIEDLSAK' A
#
# COMPACT_ATOMS: atom_id res chain seq x y z
N MET A 1 -10.88 11.97 9.49
CA MET A 1 -10.78 10.54 9.10
C MET A 1 -9.47 10.36 8.34
N ALA A 2 -8.47 9.71 8.94
CA ALA A 2 -7.16 9.54 8.32
C ALA A 2 -6.92 8.07 8.03
N LEU A 3 -6.53 7.77 6.79
CA LEU A 3 -6.04 6.46 6.37
C LEU A 3 -4.63 6.25 6.94
N LYS A 4 -4.34 5.07 7.47
CA LYS A 4 -3.04 4.72 8.03
C LYS A 4 -2.31 3.76 7.09
N PHE A 5 -1.14 4.16 6.62
CA PHE A 5 -0.24 3.27 5.87
C PHE A 5 0.70 2.56 6.86
N GLN A 6 0.64 1.23 6.92
CA GLN A 6 1.50 0.42 7.78
C GLN A 6 2.44 -0.43 6.93
N ILE A 7 3.75 -0.24 7.08
CA ILE A 7 4.76 -1.13 6.49
C ILE A 7 5.03 -2.28 7.46
N VAL A 8 4.84 -3.50 6.99
CA VAL A 8 4.91 -4.73 7.77
C VAL A 8 6.00 -5.63 7.18
N LYS A 9 6.68 -6.38 8.06
CA LYS A 9 7.57 -7.45 7.64
C LYS A 9 6.79 -8.77 7.63
N GLY A 10 6.60 -9.36 6.46
CA GLY A 10 6.02 -10.68 6.26
C GLY A 10 7.01 -11.82 6.49
N LYS A 11 6.55 -13.05 6.19
CA LYS A 11 7.31 -14.29 6.34
C LYS A 11 8.19 -14.64 5.12
N SER A 12 8.10 -13.86 4.04
CA SER A 12 8.82 -14.17 2.80
C SER A 12 10.30 -13.82 2.93
N GLU A 13 11.19 -14.77 2.64
CA GLU A 13 12.64 -14.57 2.75
C GLU A 13 13.18 -13.63 1.65
N LYS A 14 12.63 -13.73 0.44
CA LYS A 14 13.08 -12.94 -0.72
C LYS A 14 12.52 -11.52 -0.75
N GLN A 15 11.26 -11.35 -0.32
CA GLN A 15 10.56 -10.07 -0.32
C GLN A 15 9.81 -9.88 1.00
N PRO A 16 10.52 -9.57 2.09
CA PRO A 16 9.94 -9.58 3.41
C PRO A 16 9.06 -8.37 3.70
N TYR A 17 9.01 -7.31 2.89
CA TYR A 17 8.31 -6.08 3.25
C TYR A 17 7.05 -5.87 2.41
N PHE A 18 5.93 -5.52 3.01
CA PHE A 18 4.75 -5.04 2.28
C PHE A 18 4.10 -3.92 3.07
N PHE A 19 3.24 -3.13 2.45
CA PHE A 19 2.43 -2.14 3.15
C PHE A 19 0.95 -2.46 3.04
N ARG A 20 0.19 -2.03 4.03
CA ARG A 20 -1.27 -2.09 4.02
C ARG A 20 -1.87 -0.75 4.39
N ILE A 21 -3.02 -0.46 3.80
CA ILE A 21 -3.82 0.72 4.07
C ILE A 21 -4.92 0.30 5.04
N VAL A 22 -4.93 0.91 6.23
CA VAL A 22 -5.89 0.62 7.28
C VAL A 22 -6.78 1.83 7.47
N ALA A 23 -8.10 1.60 7.39
CA ALA A 23 -9.11 2.61 7.66
C ALA A 23 -9.13 3.00 9.14
N SER A 24 -9.77 4.12 9.47
CA SER A 24 -9.88 4.58 10.86
C SER A 24 -10.62 3.59 11.77
N ASN A 25 -11.44 2.70 11.20
CA ASN A 25 -12.14 1.62 11.90
C ASN A 25 -11.30 0.34 12.09
N GLY A 26 -10.02 0.34 11.69
CA GLY A 26 -9.12 -0.80 11.83
C GLY A 26 -9.21 -1.83 10.70
N GLN A 27 -10.11 -1.66 9.73
CA GLN A 27 -10.20 -2.57 8.58
C GLN A 27 -9.08 -2.30 7.57
N THR A 28 -8.51 -3.37 7.03
CA THR A 28 -7.53 -3.26 5.94
C THR A 28 -8.27 -3.07 4.62
N LEU A 29 -8.03 -1.94 3.95
CA LEU A 29 -8.63 -1.59 2.67
C LEU A 29 -7.85 -2.16 1.49
N ALA A 30 -6.52 -2.11 1.57
CA ALA A 30 -5.64 -2.56 0.51
C ALA A 30 -4.33 -3.08 1.09
N VAL A 31 -3.72 -4.03 0.37
CA VAL A 31 -2.41 -4.61 0.68
C VAL A 31 -1.57 -4.52 -0.58
N SER A 32 -0.34 -4.05 -0.43
CA SER A 32 0.61 -3.97 -1.54
C SER A 32 1.20 -5.33 -1.88
N GLU A 33 1.89 -5.37 -3.01
CA GLU A 33 2.85 -6.42 -3.29
C GLU A 33 4.00 -6.45 -2.27
N ASN A 34 4.73 -7.56 -2.27
CA ASN A 34 5.92 -7.73 -1.45
C ASN A 34 7.14 -7.06 -2.11
N TYR A 35 7.94 -6.41 -1.28
CA TYR A 35 9.17 -5.71 -1.60
C TYR A 35 10.36 -6.39 -0.91
N VAL A 36 11.50 -6.39 -1.58
CA VAL A 36 12.79 -6.85 -1.02
C VAL A 36 13.24 -5.93 0.11
N GLU A 37 13.05 -4.62 -0.07
CA GLU A 37 13.57 -3.60 0.82
C GLU A 37 12.46 -2.73 1.41
N LYS A 38 12.61 -2.37 2.70
CA LYS A 38 11.73 -1.43 3.38
C LYS A 38 11.73 -0.04 2.71
N ALA A 39 12.87 0.37 2.15
CA ALA A 39 13.02 1.65 1.46
C ALA A 39 12.13 1.73 0.21
N SER A 40 12.05 0.64 -0.56
CA SER A 40 11.19 0.54 -1.74
C SER A 40 9.72 0.65 -1.37
N ALA A 41 9.27 -0.08 -0.34
CA ALA A 41 7.92 0.04 0.20
C ALA A 41 7.60 1.48 0.66
N LYS A 42 8.54 2.14 1.34
CA LYS A 42 8.38 3.54 1.79
C LYS A 42 8.27 4.51 0.62
N LYS A 43 9.10 4.37 -0.42
CA LYS A 43 9.03 5.20 -1.62
C LYS A 43 7.69 5.04 -2.34
N ALA A 44 7.20 3.81 -2.47
CA ALA A 44 5.88 3.53 -3.04
C ALA A 44 4.77 4.23 -2.25
N VAL A 45 4.76 4.09 -0.93
CA VAL A 45 3.79 4.78 -0.06
C VAL A 45 3.85 6.30 -0.21
N GLN A 46 5.05 6.90 -0.25
CA GLN A 46 5.19 8.34 -0.44
C GLN A 46 4.66 8.80 -1.80
N SER A 47 4.90 8.02 -2.86
CA SER A 47 4.37 8.30 -4.20
C SER A 47 2.84 8.24 -4.22
N ILE A 48 2.26 7.24 -3.55
CA ILE A 48 0.80 7.09 -3.41
C ILE A 48 0.24 8.28 -2.63
N ILE A 49 0.79 8.64 -1.48
CA ILE A 49 0.29 9.77 -0.68
C ILE A 49 0.34 11.07 -1.50
N LYS A 50 1.38 11.27 -2.31
CA LYS A 50 1.52 12.46 -3.15
C LYS A 50 0.52 12.50 -4.30
N SER A 51 0.17 11.35 -4.88
CA SER A 51 -0.60 11.29 -6.12
C SER A 51 -2.07 10.90 -5.92
N ALA A 52 -2.41 10.27 -4.78
CA ALA A 52 -3.73 9.69 -4.52
C ALA A 52 -4.85 10.73 -4.44
N GLY A 53 -4.55 11.99 -4.10
CA GLY A 53 -5.56 13.05 -4.04
C GLY A 53 -6.17 13.41 -5.40
N ASP A 54 -5.41 13.22 -6.48
CA ASP A 54 -5.78 13.58 -7.86
C ASP A 54 -6.02 12.34 -8.75
N ALA A 55 -5.87 11.14 -8.18
CA ALA A 55 -5.95 9.89 -8.94
C ALA A 55 -7.38 9.65 -9.46
N GLN A 56 -7.48 9.37 -10.76
CA GLN A 56 -8.75 8.98 -11.40
C GLN A 56 -9.05 7.50 -11.14
N ILE A 57 -10.33 7.17 -11.05
CA ILE A 57 -10.81 5.80 -10.94
C ILE A 57 -11.02 5.27 -12.35
N GLU A 58 -10.31 4.20 -12.71
CA GLU A 58 -10.49 3.47 -13.96
C GLU A 58 -11.01 2.05 -13.66
N ASP A 59 -12.17 1.68 -14.22
CA ASP A 59 -12.73 0.34 -14.13
C ASP A 59 -12.32 -0.50 -15.36
N LEU A 60 -11.64 -1.62 -15.11
CA LEU A 60 -11.17 -2.56 -16.14
C LEU A 60 -11.88 -3.92 -16.06
N SER A 61 -13.05 -3.99 -15.41
CA SER A 61 -13.77 -5.24 -15.15
C SER A 61 -14.48 -5.79 -16.40
N ALA A 62 -14.69 -4.95 -17.41
CA ALA A 62 -15.32 -5.32 -18.68
C ALA A 62 -14.27 -5.54 -19.78
N LYS A 63 -13.77 -6.78 -19.89
CA LYS A 63 -13.05 -7.24 -21.09
C LYS A 63 -13.46 -8.64 -21.48
#